data_AF-A0A1V3FM84-F1
#
_entry.id   AF-A0A1V3FM84-F1
#
_cell.length_a   1.000
_cell.length_b   1.000
_cell.length_c   1.000
_cell.angle_alpha   90.00
_cell.angle_beta   90.00
_cell.angle_gamma   90.00
#
_symmetry.space_group_name_H-M   'P 1'
#
loop_
_entity.id
_entity.type
_entity.pdbx_description
1 polymer ?
#
loop_
_entity_poly.entity_id
_entity_poly.type
_entity_poly.pdbx_seq_one_letter_code
_entity_poly.pdbx_strand_id
1 'polypeptide(L)'
;MDRKQLMPALQSKVDELKLLGYEQATIEDVWNCLMVKKWKKNKEEKRLFELVNDILSLRASDYMAYVVQKEQKHDHWFTEEGLSELEQLF
;
A
#
# COMPACT_ATOMS: atom_id res chain seq x y z
N MET A 1 -6.07 -15.86 0.51
CA MET A 1 -4.65 -15.50 0.31
C MET A 1 -3.96 -15.44 1.67
N ASP A 2 -2.95 -16.27 1.93
CA ASP A 2 -2.25 -16.26 3.22
C ASP A 2 -1.08 -15.26 3.19
N ARG A 3 -1.20 -14.15 3.94
CA ARG A 3 -0.16 -13.11 4.02
C ARG A 3 1.16 -13.66 4.58
N LYS A 4 1.10 -14.70 5.43
CA LYS A 4 2.31 -15.30 6.03
C LYS A 4 3.28 -15.83 4.98
N GLN A 5 2.76 -16.39 3.89
CA GLN A 5 3.58 -16.93 2.80
C GLN A 5 4.31 -15.84 2.01
N LEU A 6 3.84 -14.59 2.06
CA LEU A 6 4.45 -13.46 1.35
C LEU A 6 5.39 -12.62 2.23
N MET A 7 5.47 -12.90 3.53
CA MET A 7 6.28 -12.13 4.47
C MET A 7 7.75 -11.98 4.05
N PRO A 8 8.44 -13.01 3.51
CA PRO A 8 9.82 -12.84 3.06
C PRO A 8 9.96 -11.80 1.94
N ALA A 9 9.05 -11.83 0.96
CA ALA A 9 9.06 -10.87 -0.16
C ALA A 9 8.68 -9.46 0.32
N LEU A 10 7.70 -9.35 1.21
CA LEU A 10 7.29 -8.07 1.80
C LEU A 10 8.43 -7.44 2.60
N GLN A 11 9.13 -8.22 3.41
CA GLN A 11 10.27 -7.74 4.19
C GLN A 11 11.39 -7.27 3.26
N SER A 12 11.75 -8.07 2.26
CA SER A 12 12.76 -7.69 1.27
C SER A 12 12.41 -6.37 0.56
N LYS A 13 11.13 -6.14 0.21
CA LYS A 13 10.71 -4.89 -0.43
C LYS A 13 10.75 -3.70 0.54
N VAL A 14 10.38 -3.88 1.80
CA VAL A 14 10.52 -2.82 2.82
C VAL A 14 11.99 -2.43 2.99
N ASP A 15 12.88 -3.41 3.10
CA ASP A 15 14.31 -3.15 3.29
C ASP A 15 14.91 -2.43 2.06
N GLU A 16 14.51 -2.82 0.85
CA GLU A 16 14.87 -2.12 -0.39
C GLU A 16 14.37 -0.66 -0.41
N LEU A 17 13.10 -0.43 -0.03
CA LEU A 17 12.54 0.93 0.02
C LEU A 17 13.29 1.80 1.05
N LYS A 18 13.62 1.25 2.21
CA LYS A 18 14.43 1.95 3.22
C LYS A 18 15.82 2.29 2.67
N LEU A 19 16.46 1.35 1.99
CA LEU A 19 17.76 1.58 1.34
C LEU A 19 17.70 2.70 0.28
N LEU A 20 16.55 2.88 -0.37
CA LEU A 20 16.30 3.97 -1.32
C LEU A 20 15.92 5.31 -0.65
N GLY A 21 15.92 5.38 0.69
CA GLY A 21 15.63 6.59 1.47
C GLY A 21 14.20 6.70 2.02
N TYR A 22 13.35 5.69 1.80
CA TYR A 22 12.00 5.65 2.37
C TYR A 22 12.00 5.01 3.77
N GLU A 23 12.71 5.63 4.72
CA GLU A 23 12.98 5.07 6.05
C GLU A 23 11.73 4.64 6.84
N GLN A 24 10.61 5.34 6.62
CA GLN A 24 9.33 5.06 7.30
C GLN A 24 8.54 3.93 6.65
N ALA A 25 9.04 3.30 5.59
CA ALA A 25 8.31 2.22 4.91
C ALA A 25 8.01 1.06 5.86
N THR A 26 6.74 0.65 5.89
CA THR A 26 6.27 -0.49 6.68
C THR A 26 5.71 -1.60 5.80
N ILE A 27 5.66 -2.83 6.34
CA ILE A 27 5.00 -3.96 5.67
C ILE A 27 3.55 -3.63 5.35
N GLU A 28 2.88 -2.88 6.25
CA GLU A 28 1.48 -2.50 6.09
C GLU A 28 1.28 -1.51 4.95
N ASP A 29 2.17 -0.53 4.80
CA ASP A 29 2.12 0.42 3.69
C ASP A 29 2.36 -0.27 2.35
N VAL A 30 3.37 -1.16 2.26
CA VAL A 30 3.63 -1.93 1.04
C VAL A 30 2.44 -2.81 0.68
N TRP A 31 1.87 -3.49 1.68
CA TRP A 31 0.69 -4.33 1.51
C TRP A 31 -0.51 -3.53 0.98
N ASN A 32 -0.82 -2.41 1.61
CA ASN A 32 -1.95 -1.57 1.21
C ASN A 32 -1.72 -0.89 -0.14
N CYS A 33 -0.49 -0.51 -0.45
CA CYS A 33 -0.11 -0.05 -1.78
C CYS A 33 -0.41 -1.11 -2.85
N LEU A 34 -0.03 -2.37 -2.63
CA LEU A 34 -0.31 -3.48 -3.56
C LEU A 34 -1.81 -3.76 -3.69
N MET A 35 -2.55 -3.71 -2.59
CA MET A 35 -4.01 -3.84 -2.58
C MET A 35 -4.68 -2.79 -3.48
N VAL A 36 -4.26 -1.52 -3.35
CA VAL A 36 -4.83 -0.41 -4.11
C VAL A 36 -4.39 -0.42 -5.58
N LYS A 37 -3.10 -0.66 -5.83
CA LYS A 37 -2.48 -0.47 -7.16
C LYS A 37 -2.50 -1.73 -8.04
N LYS A 38 -2.33 -2.92 -7.46
CA LYS A 38 -2.13 -4.18 -8.23
C LYS A 38 -3.18 -5.26 -8.00
N TRP A 39 -3.89 -5.26 -6.87
CA TRP A 39 -4.79 -6.35 -6.47
C TRP A 39 -6.27 -5.97 -6.33
N LYS A 40 -6.66 -4.75 -6.74
CA LYS A 40 -8.01 -4.19 -6.52
C LYS A 40 -9.17 -5.03 -7.07
N LYS A 41 -8.95 -5.86 -8.10
CA LYS A 41 -10.01 -6.68 -8.73
C LYS A 41 -9.75 -8.19 -8.74
N ASN A 42 -8.51 -8.65 -8.70
CA ASN A 42 -8.15 -10.03 -9.07
C ASN A 42 -7.31 -10.73 -7.98
N LYS A 43 -7.57 -10.46 -6.71
CA LYS A 43 -6.71 -10.96 -5.61
C LYS A 43 -6.84 -12.47 -5.38
N GLU A 44 -8.03 -13.03 -5.58
CA GLU A 44 -8.31 -14.45 -5.26
C GLU A 44 -7.89 -15.42 -6.38
N GLU A 45 -7.69 -14.92 -7.61
CA GLU A 45 -7.32 -15.72 -8.76
C GLU A 45 -5.80 -15.86 -8.96
N LYS A 46 -5.00 -15.03 -8.25
CA LYS A 46 -3.55 -14.99 -8.42
C LYS A 46 -2.85 -16.15 -7.70
N ARG A 47 -1.92 -16.78 -8.41
CA ARG A 47 -1.02 -17.81 -7.87
C ARG A 47 0.05 -17.17 -6.99
N LEU A 48 0.64 -17.94 -6.08
CA LEU A 48 1.65 -17.45 -5.13
C LEU A 48 2.82 -16.74 -5.81
N PHE A 49 3.37 -17.30 -6.89
CA PHE A 49 4.50 -16.70 -7.60
C PHE A 49 4.15 -15.35 -8.23
N GLU A 50 2.91 -15.15 -8.67
CA GLU A 50 2.44 -13.88 -9.25
C GLU A 50 2.37 -12.81 -8.16
N LEU A 51 1.90 -13.19 -6.96
CA LEU A 51 1.86 -12.30 -5.80
C LEU A 51 3.27 -11.91 -5.34
N VAL A 52 4.20 -12.87 -5.29
CA VAL A 52 5.62 -12.61 -4.98
C VAL A 52 6.23 -11.67 -6.02
N ASN A 53 6.01 -11.93 -7.31
CA ASN A 53 6.50 -11.07 -8.38
C ASN A 53 5.89 -9.66 -8.28
N ASP A 54 4.60 -9.53 -7.99
CA ASP A 54 3.94 -8.24 -7.80
C ASP A 54 4.59 -7.42 -6.67
N ILE A 55 4.95 -8.08 -5.55
CA ILE A 55 5.65 -7.46 -4.42
C ILE A 55 7.04 -7.00 -4.86
N LEU A 56 7.86 -7.90 -5.39
CA LEU A 56 9.27 -7.60 -5.69
C LEU A 56 9.42 -6.62 -6.86
N SER A 57 8.45 -6.58 -7.77
CA SER A 57 8.39 -5.63 -8.89
C SER A 57 7.69 -4.31 -8.55
N LEU A 58 7.29 -4.08 -7.29
CA LEU A 58 6.73 -2.78 -6.88
C LEU A 58 7.82 -1.71 -7.02
N ARG A 59 7.56 -0.69 -7.87
CA ARG A 59 8.49 0.42 -8.08
C ARG A 59 8.38 1.42 -6.94
N ALA A 60 9.52 1.99 -6.54
CA ALA A 60 9.58 3.06 -5.54
C ALA A 60 8.70 4.27 -5.91
N SER A 61 8.60 4.60 -7.20
CA SER A 61 7.70 5.67 -7.68
C SER A 61 6.23 5.37 -7.44
N ASP A 62 5.80 4.11 -7.62
CA ASP A 62 4.42 3.70 -7.36
C ASP A 62 4.10 3.73 -5.86
N TYR A 63 5.08 3.34 -5.03
CA TYR A 63 5.00 3.43 -3.58
C TYR A 63 4.91 4.88 -3.11
N MET A 64 5.78 5.77 -3.61
CA MET A 64 5.75 7.19 -3.27
C MET A 64 4.40 7.84 -3.65
N ALA A 65 3.89 7.54 -4.85
CA ALA A 65 2.57 8.02 -5.26
C ALA A 65 1.44 7.50 -4.36
N TYR A 66 1.57 6.30 -3.80
CA TYR A 66 0.62 5.79 -2.80
C TYR A 66 0.72 6.55 -1.47
N VAL A 67 1.93 6.79 -0.95
CA VAL A 67 2.15 7.52 0.30
C VAL A 67 1.60 8.94 0.22
N VAL A 68 1.91 9.68 -0.85
CA VAL A 68 1.37 11.04 -1.06
C VAL A 68 -0.17 11.03 -1.09
N GLN A 69 -0.77 10.06 -1.78
CA GLN A 69 -2.22 9.93 -1.85
C GLN A 69 -2.84 9.61 -0.49
N LYS A 70 -2.19 8.75 0.32
CA LYS A 70 -2.63 8.41 1.67
C LYS A 70 -2.61 9.64 2.57
N GLU A 71 -1.57 10.47 2.45
CA GLU A 71 -1.35 11.61 3.33
C GLU A 71 -2.31 12.75 2.97
N GLN A 72 -2.56 12.99 1.68
CA GLN A 72 -3.59 13.92 1.23
C GLN A 72 -4.99 13.55 1.74
N LYS A 73 -5.34 12.25 1.75
CA LYS A 73 -6.62 11.80 2.29
C LYS A 73 -6.72 11.95 3.80
N HIS A 74 -5.60 11.71 4.48
CA HIS A 74 -5.51 11.95 5.91
C HIS A 74 -5.78 13.42 6.21
N ASP A 75 -5.08 14.34 5.53
CA ASP A 75 -5.28 15.78 5.71
C ASP A 75 -6.73 16.22 5.38
N HIS A 76 -7.32 15.70 4.30
CA HIS A 76 -8.71 15.98 3.92
C HIS A 76 -9.72 15.59 5.01
N TRP A 77 -9.50 14.50 5.73
CA TRP A 77 -10.43 14.06 6.80
C TRP A 77 -10.51 15.08 7.96
N PHE A 78 -9.45 15.82 8.22
CA PHE A 78 -9.37 16.78 9.32
C PHE A 78 -9.73 18.22 8.90
N THR A 79 -10.26 18.43 7.68
CA THR A 79 -10.80 19.73 7.26
C THR A 79 -12.27 19.88 7.65
N GLU A 80 -12.74 21.13 7.72
CA GLU A 80 -14.17 21.42 7.94
C GLU A 80 -15.07 20.78 6.87
N GLU A 81 -14.59 20.71 5.62
CA GLU A 81 -15.27 20.03 4.52
C GLU A 81 -15.38 18.51 4.75
N GLY A 82 -14.27 17.85 5.12
CA GLY A 82 -14.26 16.41 5.39
C GLY A 82 -15.11 16.01 6.60
N LEU A 83 -15.14 16.84 7.65
CA LEU A 83 -16.02 16.65 8.80
C LEU A 83 -17.50 16.83 8.44
N SER A 84 -17.82 17.83 7.60
CA SER A 84 -19.18 18.05 7.11
C SER A 84 -19.71 16.90 6.26
N GLU A 85 -18.86 16.27 5.43
CA GLU A 85 -19.23 15.06 4.67
C GLU A 85 -19.56 13.87 5.58
N LEU A 86 -18.88 13.76 6.73
CA LEU A 86 -19.11 12.68 7.69
C LEU A 86 -20.37 12.84 8.50
N GLU A 87 -20.69 14.08 8.89
CA GLU A 87 -21.95 14.38 9.56
C GLU A 87 -23.15 14.05 8.67
N GLN A 88 -22.99 14.05 7.35
CA GLN A 88 -24.04 13.65 6.40
C GLN A 88 -24.20 12.12 6.23
N LEU A 89 -23.26 11.32 6.76
CA LEU A 89 -23.30 9.85 6.68
C LEU A 89 -24.02 9.20 7.86
N PHE A 90 -24.34 9.96 8.91
CA PHE A 90 -25.08 9.52 10.11
C PHE A 90 -26.37 10.31 10.28
#